data_AF-A0A929CAN5-F1
#
_entry.id   AF-A0A929CAN5-F1
#
_cell.length_a   1.000
_cell.length_b   1.000
_cell.length_c   1.000
_cell.angle_alpha   90.00
_cell.angle_beta   90.00
_cell.angle_gamma   90.00
#
_symmetry.space_group_name_H-M   'P 1'
#
loop_
_entity.id
_entity.type
_entity.pdbx_description
1 polymer ?
#
loop_
_entity_poly.entity_id
_entity_poly.type
_entity_poly.pdbx_seq_one_letter_code
_entity_poly.pdbx_strand_id
1 'polypeptide(L)' 'MKSPYLLRQFLHASRLGFKLPSTGEYVGFESELPPDLTKALENIV' A
#
# COMPACT_ATOMS: atom_id res chain seq x y z
N MET A 1 8.20 -19.07 -9.15
CA MET A 1 9.52 -18.60 -8.66
C MET A 1 9.26 -17.51 -7.62
N LYS A 2 9.94 -17.53 -6.46
CA LYS A 2 9.82 -16.46 -5.45
C LYS A 2 10.85 -15.37 -5.75
N SER A 3 10.51 -14.11 -5.48
CA SER A 3 11.45 -12.99 -5.58
C SER A 3 12.54 -13.14 -4.50
N PRO A 4 13.83 -12.91 -4.81
CA PRO A 4 14.87 -12.84 -3.79
C PRO A 4 14.78 -11.56 -2.95
N TYR A 5 14.03 -10.56 -3.41
CA TYR A 5 13.94 -9.23 -2.78
C TYR A 5 12.78 -9.09 -1.79
N LEU A 6 11.76 -9.95 -1.90
CA LEU A 6 10.52 -9.84 -1.11
C LEU A 6 10.01 -11.20 -0.67
N LEU A 7 9.69 -11.31 0.62
CA LEU A 7 9.13 -12.51 1.24
C LEU A 7 7.61 -12.64 1.05
N ARG A 8 6.95 -11.58 0.56
CA ARG A 8 5.50 -11.49 0.32
C ARG A 8 5.20 -10.91 -1.05
N GLN A 9 3.92 -10.92 -1.43
CA GLN A 9 3.46 -10.27 -2.66
C GLN A 9 3.75 -8.76 -2.59
N PHE A 10 4.23 -8.19 -3.70
CA PHE A 10 4.30 -6.75 -3.88
C PHE A 10 2.88 -6.22 -4.14
N LEU A 11 2.09 -6.11 -3.07
CA LEU A 11 0.72 -5.59 -3.09
C LEU A 11 0.50 -4.74 -1.84
N HIS A 12 -0.02 -3.53 -2.01
CA HIS A 12 -0.31 -2.58 -0.94
C HIS A 12 -1.53 -1.74 -1.29
N ALA A 13 -2.50 -1.68 -0.39
CA ALA A 13 -3.66 -0.80 -0.52
C ALA A 13 -3.28 0.60 -0.01
N SER A 14 -2.62 1.39 -0.86
CA SER A 14 -2.09 2.71 -0.49
C SER A 14 -3.15 3.77 -0.24
N ARG A 15 -4.38 3.56 -0.73
CA ARG A 15 -5.48 4.50 -0.55
C ARG A 15 -6.80 3.76 -0.37
N LEU A 16 -7.59 4.25 0.57
CA LEU A 16 -8.95 3.81 0.80
C LEU A 16 -9.86 5.04 0.83
N GLY A 17 -11.01 4.98 0.17
CA GLY A 17 -11.99 6.05 0.25
C GLY A 17 -13.41 5.52 0.21
N PHE A 18 -14.25 6.05 1.09
CA PHE A 18 -15.65 5.64 1.23
C PHE A 18 -16.48 6.75 1.89
N LYS A 19 -17.80 6.62 1.82
CA LYS A 19 -18.73 7.52 2.51
C LYS A 19 -18.87 7.11 3.97
N LEU A 20 -18.71 8.06 4.90
CA LEU A 20 -18.92 7.80 6.31
C LEU A 20 -20.37 7.37 6.56
N PRO A 21 -20.62 6.29 7.31
CA PRO A 21 -21.98 5.81 7.57
C PRO A 21 -22.79 6.78 8.45
N SER A 22 -22.11 7.62 9.25
CA SER A 22 -22.73 8.59 10.15
C SER A 22 -23.17 9.88 9.45
N THR A 23 -22.41 10.36 8.47
CA THR A 23 -22.63 11.67 7.83
C THR A 23 -22.91 11.61 6.32
N GLY A 24 -22.58 10.49 5.67
CA GLY A 24 -22.66 10.33 4.22
C GLY A 24 -21.54 11.04 3.44
N GLU A 25 -20.65 11.77 4.12
CA GLU A 25 -19.54 12.48 3.51
C GLU A 25 -18.48 11.51 2.99
N TYR A 26 -17.94 11.76 1.80
CA TYR A 26 -16.83 10.98 1.27
C TYR A 26 -15.52 11.40 1.94
N VAL A 27 -14.80 10.42 2.47
CA VAL A 27 -13.47 10.62 3.07
C VAL A 27 -12.44 9.72 2.41
N GLY A 28 -11.19 10.17 2.38
CA GLY A 28 -10.05 9.43 1.88
C GLY A 28 -9.01 9.24 2.97
N PHE A 29 -8.39 8.06 2.96
CA PHE A 29 -7.27 7.68 3.81
C PHE A 29 -6.11 7.27 2.92
N GLU A 30 -4.90 7.69 3.28
CA GLU A 30 -3.67 7.32 2.60
C GLU A 30 -2.76 6.54 3.56
N SER A 31 -2.08 5.54 3.01
CA SER A 31 -1.13 4.70 3.72
C SER A 31 0.16 4.68 2.92
N GLU A 32 1.20 5.28 3.50
CA GLU A 32 2.53 5.33 2.88
C GLU A 32 3.04 3.91 2.55
N LEU A 33 3.91 3.84 1.53
CA LEU A 33 4.47 2.57 1.09
C LEU A 33 5.28 1.94 2.24
N PRO A 34 4.99 0.69 2.63
CA PRO A 34 5.71 0.03 3.71
C PRO A 34 7.23 -0.10 3.41
N PRO A 35 8.10 0.00 4.43
CA PRO A 35 9.54 0.02 4.23
C PRO A 35 10.12 -1.18 3.47
N ASP A 36 9.49 -2.36 3.56
CA ASP A 36 9.92 -3.56 2.85
C ASP A 36 9.69 -3.45 1.32
N LEU A 37 8.55 -2.88 0.92
CA LEU A 37 8.25 -2.62 -0.49
C LEU A 37 9.09 -1.47 -1.05
N THR A 38 9.33 -0.43 -0.24
CA THR A 38 10.24 0.67 -0.61
C THR A 38 11.65 0.16 -0.89
N LYS A 39 12.22 -0.63 0.04
CA LYS A 39 13.53 -1.27 -0.15
C LYS A 39 13.57 -2.18 -1.37
N ALA A 40 12.50 -2.91 -1.64
CA ALA A 40 12.46 -3.78 -2.81
C ALA A 40 12.54 -2.99 -4.14
N LEU A 41 11.98 -1.78 -4.21
CA LEU A 41 12.12 -0.89 -5.37
C LEU A 41 13.53 -0.31 -5.49
N GLU A 42 14.12 0.13 -4.37
CA GLU A 42 15.48 0.69 -4.35
C GLU A 42 16.53 -0.29 -4.87
N ASN A 43 16.33 -1.59 -4.68
CA ASN A 43 17.25 -2.64 -5.13
C ASN A 43 17.06 -3.07 -6.61
N ILE A 44 16.05 -2.56 -7.31
CA ILE A 44 15.81 -2.85 -8.73
C ILE A 44 16.43 -1.78 -9.65
N VAL A 45 16.64 -0.56 -9.13
CA VAL A 45 17.20 0.59 -9.87
C VAL A 45 18.73 0.53 -9.92
#